data_AF-A0A443PSI7-F1
#
_entry.id   AF-A0A443PSI7-F1
#
_cell.length_a   1.000
_cell.length_b   1.000
_cell.length_c   1.000
_cell.angle_alpha   90.00
_cell.angle_beta   90.00
_cell.angle_gamma   90.00
#
_symmetry.space_group_name_H-M   'P 1'
#
loop_
_entity.id
_entity.type
_entity.pdbx_description
1 polymer ?
#
loop_
_entity_poly.entity_id
_entity_poly.type
_entity_poly.pdbx_seq_one_letter_code
_entity_poly.pdbx_strand_id
1 'polypeptide(L)'
;MSSEVKSPISILGAEVDRTSPPELVKQFEEILSGKTEVGSFVKIFPGVAHGWTVRYSVDDTDAVKKAEEAHEDMLVWFTEHIK
;
A
#
# COMPACT_ATOMS: atom_id res chain seq x y z
N MET A 1 18.06 9.23 18.07
CA MET A 1 17.32 9.84 16.93
C MET A 1 15.88 9.38 17.07
N SER A 2 14.94 10.28 17.36
CA SER A 2 13.51 9.95 17.47
C SER A 2 13.01 9.44 16.12
N SER A 3 12.84 8.14 15.99
CA SER A 3 12.24 7.54 14.80
C SER A 3 10.73 7.81 14.90
N GLU A 4 10.23 8.80 14.16
CA GLU A 4 8.89 9.40 14.34
C GLU A 4 7.69 8.53 13.93
N VAL A 5 7.91 7.26 13.58
CA VAL A 5 6.80 6.34 13.26
C VAL A 5 6.31 5.73 14.56
N LYS A 6 5.13 6.16 15.00
CA LYS A 6 4.54 5.78 16.31
C LYS A 6 3.32 4.88 16.19
N SER A 7 2.90 4.59 14.96
CA SER A 7 1.70 3.81 14.67
C SER A 7 2.02 2.76 13.61
N PRO A 8 1.30 1.64 13.58
CA PRO A 8 1.37 0.71 12.46
C PRO A 8 1.05 1.42 11.14
N ILE A 9 1.85 1.16 10.09
CA ILE A 9 1.65 1.75 8.76
C ILE A 9 1.54 0.65 7.69
N SER A 10 0.50 0.71 6.86
CA SER A 10 0.44 0.00 5.59
C SER A 10 0.57 0.96 4.41
N ILE A 11 1.34 0.58 3.39
CA ILE A 11 1.50 1.32 2.14
C ILE A 11 1.25 0.37 0.98
N LEU A 12 0.18 0.62 0.23
CA LEU A 12 -0.10 -0.05 -1.03
C LEU A 12 0.30 0.92 -2.15
N GLY A 13 1.20 0.49 -3.04
CA GLY A 13 1.75 1.30 -4.14
C GLY A 13 1.39 0.73 -5.51
N ALA A 14 1.42 1.59 -6.52
CA ALA A 14 1.12 1.24 -7.91
C ALA A 14 2.41 1.11 -8.75
N GLU A 15 2.58 0.03 -9.50
CA GLU A 15 3.79 -0.19 -10.32
C GLU A 15 3.99 0.87 -11.43
N VAL A 16 2.91 1.33 -12.06
CA VAL A 16 2.96 2.24 -13.22
C VAL A 16 2.70 3.70 -12.82
N ASP A 17 2.73 4.01 -11.52
CA ASP A 17 2.55 5.37 -11.02
C ASP A 17 3.81 6.22 -11.24
N ARG A 18 3.65 7.35 -11.93
CA ARG A 18 4.74 8.32 -12.14
C ARG A 18 4.82 9.40 -11.05
N THR A 19 3.75 9.59 -10.29
CA THR A 19 3.65 10.55 -9.19
C THR A 19 4.34 10.00 -7.95
N SER A 20 4.08 8.72 -7.64
CA SER A 20 4.70 7.98 -6.55
C SER A 20 5.31 6.68 -7.09
N PRO A 21 6.48 6.73 -7.73
CA PRO A 21 7.04 5.58 -8.44
C PRO A 21 7.47 4.45 -7.49
N PRO A 22 7.60 3.20 -7.98
CA PRO A 22 7.98 2.04 -7.18
C PRO A 22 9.26 2.23 -6.35
N GLU A 23 10.22 2.99 -6.86
CA GLU A 23 11.46 3.30 -6.16
C GLU A 23 11.20 4.08 -4.86
N LEU A 24 10.23 5.00 -4.86
CA LEU A 24 9.83 5.74 -3.66
C LEU A 24 9.14 4.80 -2.65
N VAL A 25 8.27 3.91 -3.12
CA VAL A 25 7.60 2.93 -2.26
C VAL A 25 8.61 1.98 -1.60
N LYS A 26 9.63 1.55 -2.35
CA LYS A 26 10.75 0.75 -1.81
C LYS A 26 11.58 1.51 -0.78
N GLN A 27 11.80 2.81 -0.95
CA GLN A 27 12.45 3.62 0.10
C GLN A 27 11.64 3.64 1.39
N PHE A 28 10.30 3.71 1.30
CA PHE A 28 9.45 3.60 2.49
C PHE A 28 9.55 2.21 3.13
N GLU A 29 9.52 1.14 2.33
CA GLU A 29 9.71 -0.23 2.81
C GLU A 29 11.04 -0.39 3.56
N GLU A 30 12.14 0.10 3.01
CA GLU A 30 13.46 0.04 3.65
C GLU A 30 13.45 0.78 4.99
N ILE A 31 12.92 2.01 5.02
CA ILE A 31 12.83 2.82 6.25
C ILE A 31 11.95 2.15 7.31
N LEU A 32 10.82 1.56 6.90
CA LEU A 32 9.88 0.90 7.81
C LEU A 32 10.40 -0.44 8.31
N SER A 33 11.11 -1.22 7.48
CA SER A 33 11.72 -2.50 7.88
C SER A 33 12.75 -2.34 9.00
N GLY A 34 13.40 -1.17 9.10
CA GLY A 34 14.31 -0.82 10.19
C GLY A 34 13.61 -0.49 11.52
N LYS A 35 12.27 -0.43 11.56
CA LYS A 35 11.47 -0.02 12.73
C LYS A 35 10.62 -1.18 13.24
N THR A 36 11.28 -2.19 13.82
CA THR A 36 10.63 -3.42 14.28
C THR A 36 9.65 -3.25 15.46
N GLU A 37 9.63 -2.08 16.12
CA GLU A 37 8.72 -1.80 17.24
C GLU A 37 7.28 -1.49 16.81
N VAL A 38 7.06 -1.16 15.53
CA VAL A 38 5.74 -0.88 14.96
C VAL A 38 5.51 -1.78 13.75
N GLY A 39 4.29 -2.29 13.61
CA GLY A 39 3.94 -3.10 12.43
C GLY A 39 4.05 -2.29 11.14
N SER A 40 4.61 -2.90 10.09
CA SER A 40 4.62 -2.30 8.76
C SER A 40 4.27 -3.32 7.69
N PHE A 41 3.48 -2.91 6.70
CA PHE A 41 3.17 -3.69 5.52
C PHE A 41 3.33 -2.83 4.26
N VAL A 42 4.17 -3.25 3.31
CA VAL A 42 4.34 -2.54 2.04
C VAL A 42 4.13 -3.52 0.89
N LYS A 43 3.33 -3.12 -0.10
CA LYS A 43 3.02 -3.94 -1.28
C LYS A 43 2.93 -3.07 -2.52
N ILE A 44 3.56 -3.51 -3.61
CA ILE A 44 3.45 -2.88 -4.93
C ILE A 44 2.54 -3.74 -5.80
N PHE A 45 1.45 -3.15 -6.30
CA PHE A 45 0.50 -3.81 -7.19
C PHE A 45 0.99 -3.74 -8.65
N PRO A 46 1.11 -4.87 -9.36
CA PRO A 46 1.62 -4.90 -10.71
C PRO A 46 0.60 -4.38 -11.74
N GLY A 47 1.08 -3.64 -12.73
CA GLY A 47 0.30 -3.15 -13.86
C GLY A 47 -0.84 -2.19 -13.52
N VAL A 48 -0.79 -1.53 -12.37
CA VAL A 48 -1.78 -0.51 -11.99
C VAL A 48 -1.15 0.88 -11.96
N ALA A 49 -1.97 1.89 -12.22
CA ALA A 49 -1.55 3.29 -12.25
C ALA A 49 -2.05 4.05 -11.02
N HIS A 50 -1.67 5.33 -10.90
CA HIS A 50 -2.14 6.20 -9.83
C HIS A 50 -3.67 6.19 -9.69
N GLY A 51 -4.16 5.97 -8.48
CA GLY A 51 -5.60 5.94 -8.19
C GLY A 51 -6.33 4.67 -8.64
N TRP A 52 -5.64 3.55 -8.85
CA TRP A 52 -6.25 2.29 -9.30
C TRP A 52 -7.40 1.76 -8.43
N THR A 53 -7.47 2.14 -7.16
CA THR A 53 -8.57 1.75 -6.25
C THR A 53 -9.80 2.65 -6.33
N VAL A 54 -9.72 3.79 -7.03
CA VAL A 54 -10.78 4.83 -7.05
C VAL A 54 -11.09 5.38 -8.45
N ARG A 55 -10.27 5.07 -9.46
CA ARG A 55 -10.40 5.57 -10.85
C ARG A 55 -10.37 4.44 -11.88
N TYR A 56 -10.83 3.25 -11.51
CA TYR A 56 -10.93 2.11 -12.42
C TYR A 56 -12.31 2.06 -13.10
N SER A 57 -12.37 1.39 -14.25
CA SER A 57 -13.65 1.04 -14.88
C SER A 57 -14.23 -0.20 -14.21
N VAL A 58 -15.51 -0.18 -13.86
CA VAL A 58 -16.20 -1.35 -13.31
C VAL A 58 -16.42 -2.45 -14.36
N ASP A 59 -16.31 -2.12 -15.64
CA ASP A 59 -16.40 -3.08 -16.75
C ASP A 59 -15.06 -3.79 -17.01
N ASP A 60 -13.96 -3.30 -16.42
CA ASP A 60 -12.64 -3.95 -16.47
C ASP A 60 -12.49 -4.88 -15.27
N THR A 61 -12.73 -6.17 -15.49
CA THR A 61 -12.70 -7.19 -14.44
C THR A 61 -11.33 -7.31 -13.75
N ASP A 62 -10.25 -7.07 -14.48
CA ASP A 62 -8.90 -7.15 -13.92
C ASP A 62 -8.64 -5.93 -13.02
N ALA A 63 -9.08 -4.75 -13.43
CA ALA A 63 -8.98 -3.55 -12.61
C ALA A 63 -9.85 -3.64 -11.35
N VAL A 64 -11.08 -4.18 -11.46
CA VAL A 64 -11.97 -4.47 -10.32
C VAL A 64 -11.25 -5.39 -9.33
N LYS A 65 -10.73 -6.52 -9.80
CA LYS A 65 -10.05 -7.50 -8.94
C LYS A 65 -8.87 -6.90 -8.19
N LYS A 66 -8.04 -6.10 -8.86
CA LYS A 66 -6.88 -5.45 -8.23
C LYS A 66 -7.30 -4.37 -7.22
N ALA A 67 -8.41 -3.68 -7.48
CA ALA A 67 -8.99 -2.75 -6.52
C ALA A 67 -9.55 -3.49 -5.29
N GLU A 68 -10.28 -4.58 -5.49
CA GLU A 68 -10.82 -5.42 -4.41
C GLU A 68 -9.71 -6.00 -3.53
N GLU A 69 -8.65 -6.56 -4.13
CA GLU A 69 -7.49 -7.07 -3.40
C GLU A 69 -6.83 -6.00 -2.51
N ALA A 70 -6.71 -4.76 -3.01
CA ALA A 70 -6.18 -3.65 -2.21
C ALA A 70 -7.11 -3.25 -1.06
N HIS A 71 -8.43 -3.34 -1.23
CA HIS A 71 -9.40 -3.10 -0.15
C HIS A 71 -9.37 -4.23 0.89
N GLU A 72 -9.22 -5.49 0.46
CA GLU A 72 -9.05 -6.63 1.36
C GLU A 72 -7.79 -6.48 2.21
N ASP A 73 -6.65 -6.15 1.60
CA ASP A 73 -5.40 -5.87 2.33
C ASP A 73 -5.58 -4.74 3.38
N MET A 74 -6.33 -3.68 3.04
CA MET A 74 -6.67 -2.60 3.98
C MET A 74 -7.56 -3.09 5.14
N LEU A 75 -8.58 -3.92 4.88
CA LEU A 75 -9.46 -4.44 5.91
C LEU A 75 -8.75 -5.41 6.86
N VAL A 76 -7.87 -6.26 6.33
CA VAL A 76 -6.98 -7.12 7.14
C VAL A 76 -6.14 -6.25 8.07
N TRP A 77 -5.49 -5.22 7.53
CA TRP A 77 -4.68 -4.29 8.32
C TRP A 77 -5.47 -3.60 9.44
N PHE A 78 -6.68 -3.13 9.16
CA PHE A 78 -7.54 -2.52 10.16
C PHE A 78 -7.99 -3.51 11.22
N THR A 79 -8.32 -4.74 10.85
CA THR A 79 -8.73 -5.78 11.81
C THR A 79 -7.58 -6.13 12.77
N GLU A 80 -6.33 -6.06 12.31
CA GLU A 80 -5.15 -6.32 13.13
C GLU A 80 -4.80 -5.17 14.09
N HIS A 81 -5.03 -3.92 13.67
CA HIS A 81 -4.48 -2.74 14.36
C HIS A 81 -5.50 -1.75 14.93
N ILE A 82 -6.79 -1.84 14.55
CA ILE A 82 -7.87 -1.00 15.08
C ILE A 82 -8.77 -1.86 15.97
N LYS A 83 -9.01 -1.39 17.21
CA LYS A 83 -9.87 -2.03 18.21
C LYS A 83 -11.09 -1.18 18.51
#